data_AF-R4S155-F1
#
_entry.id   AF-R4S155-F1
#
_cell.length_a   1.000
_cell.length_b   1.000
_cell.length_c   1.000
_cell.angle_alpha   90.00
_cell.angle_beta   90.00
_cell.angle_gamma   90.00
#
_symmetry.space_group_name_H-M   'P 1'
#
loop_
_entity.id
_entity.type
_entity.pdbx_description
1 polymer ?
#
loop_
_entity_poly.entity_id
_entity_poly.type
_entity_poly.pdbx_seq_one_letter_code
_entity_poly.pdbx_strand_id
1 'polypeptide(L)'
;MLLIIIFNFVPSINSHSSFFHSQNKTKIKLADYETLQQEWLATQPKMKRYDIPVLSKESIPEILKYFNIKTSTYGLVKKPTYNPYAKNFIIWELKNPPAGLICAFFKARQNPFKEQYPRDDDKYTLDDLLKYEIAIEEAFVFWDVNKQPTQTNVNITFVNQDIFASDNKEKAINEYLIKNKIIQEPKLIKLGCYNITPTTGLIAPLPAGGFNGIEIAAIYFDDGIRLLPENQKTSFLKSGIEWREEMIKRYQTENEIIKELLPKQIESLQEEIKELYQEIINHQTYTIEDLLKLSDGTKNIYLFSFNTKKRIKEIKLPDAIDPYQVIRDWKRENNLYTFPPLVQEDDYEEQSENRDAYIEITSPAYKKISILFPIKIVKHTFETTDCCYYLVCKNDTLQIELAKQYRDAYVLWMKRCYIKPGISYSDQEIRNKFGRSSRDIYNEEGKKCRYRYDINTFIDDWYVDGIFCFGSNNTFYNFYDTTPPPKKPQELNIN
;
A
#
# COMPACT_ATOMS: atom_id res chain seq x y z
N MET A 1 -20.31 65.26 -65.29
CA MET A 1 -21.25 66.39 -65.16
C MET A 1 -22.10 66.45 -66.43
N LEU A 2 -23.26 65.78 -66.44
CA LEU A 2 -24.52 66.30 -66.96
C LEU A 2 -25.62 65.27 -66.63
N LEU A 3 -26.41 65.60 -65.61
CA LEU A 3 -27.75 65.10 -65.36
C LEU A 3 -28.72 65.83 -66.30
N ILE A 4 -29.88 65.21 -66.61
CA ILE A 4 -31.23 65.80 -66.83
C ILE A 4 -32.05 64.66 -67.50
N ILE A 5 -32.81 63.88 -66.73
CA ILE A 5 -34.24 64.07 -66.35
C ILE A 5 -35.15 64.34 -67.55
N ILE A 6 -35.93 63.33 -67.92
CA ILE A 6 -37.18 63.49 -68.68
C ILE A 6 -38.28 62.76 -67.89
N PHE A 7 -39.22 63.53 -67.34
CA PHE A 7 -40.57 63.04 -67.06
C PHE A 7 -41.27 62.84 -68.39
N ASN A 8 -41.91 61.69 -68.60
CA ASN A 8 -43.10 61.63 -69.43
C ASN A 8 -44.02 60.51 -68.99
N PHE A 9 -45.27 60.91 -68.83
CA PHE A 9 -46.43 60.09 -68.54
C PHE A 9 -46.66 59.02 -69.63
N VAL A 10 -47.19 57.92 -69.15
CA VAL A 10 -47.57 56.67 -69.83
C VAL A 10 -48.46 56.90 -71.07
N PRO A 11 -48.32 56.05 -72.10
CA PRO A 11 -49.50 55.46 -72.71
C PRO A 11 -49.47 53.92 -72.67
N SER A 12 -50.54 53.36 -72.10
CA SER A 12 -51.08 52.01 -72.33
C SER A 12 -50.08 50.88 -72.57
N ILE A 13 -49.74 50.15 -71.50
CA ILE A 13 -49.17 48.81 -71.64
C ILE A 13 -50.26 47.91 -72.24
N ASN A 14 -50.11 47.62 -73.54
CA ASN A 14 -50.81 46.54 -74.20
C ASN A 14 -50.43 45.23 -73.52
N SER A 15 -51.47 44.53 -73.08
CA SER A 15 -51.46 43.28 -72.33
C SER A 15 -51.05 42.09 -73.20
N HIS A 16 -49.80 41.97 -73.64
CA HIS A 16 -49.30 40.70 -74.19
C HIS A 16 -47.79 40.55 -73.95
N SER A 17 -47.41 40.16 -72.73
CA SER A 17 -46.18 39.39 -72.52
C SER A 17 -46.43 38.36 -71.43
N SER A 18 -46.58 37.12 -71.87
CA SER A 18 -46.89 35.91 -71.12
C SER A 18 -45.74 35.47 -70.19
N PHE A 19 -45.37 36.29 -69.21
CA PHE A 19 -44.34 35.91 -68.23
C PHE A 19 -44.90 35.08 -67.06
N PHE A 20 -46.23 34.93 -66.96
CA PHE A 20 -46.89 34.14 -65.91
C PHE A 20 -47.73 32.97 -66.44
N HIS A 21 -47.54 32.54 -67.69
CA HIS A 21 -48.29 31.44 -68.30
C HIS A 21 -47.42 30.23 -68.68
N SER A 22 -46.48 29.89 -67.80
CA SER A 22 -46.06 28.51 -67.61
C SER A 22 -46.01 28.20 -66.11
N GLN A 23 -47.17 28.30 -65.45
CA GLN A 23 -47.35 27.52 -64.23
C GLN A 23 -47.35 26.05 -64.66
N ASN A 24 -46.18 25.42 -64.61
CA ASN A 24 -46.13 23.99 -64.46
C ASN A 24 -47.05 23.68 -63.28
N LYS A 25 -48.18 23.03 -63.55
CA LYS A 25 -48.98 22.33 -62.55
C LYS A 25 -48.13 21.16 -62.05
N THR A 26 -47.02 21.43 -61.37
CA THR A 26 -46.52 20.49 -60.38
C THR A 26 -47.66 20.36 -59.39
N LYS A 27 -48.32 19.19 -59.39
CA LYS A 27 -49.23 18.84 -58.30
C LYS A 27 -48.45 19.11 -57.03
N ILE A 28 -48.87 20.12 -56.26
CA ILE A 28 -48.45 20.26 -54.86
C ILE A 28 -48.96 18.98 -54.22
N LYS A 29 -48.08 17.99 -54.11
CA LYS A 29 -48.36 16.79 -53.34
C LYS A 29 -48.22 17.28 -51.91
N LEU A 30 -49.35 17.64 -51.30
CA LEU A 30 -49.39 17.80 -49.85
C LEU A 30 -48.90 16.47 -49.31
N ALA A 31 -47.73 16.47 -48.67
CA ALA A 31 -47.21 15.28 -48.04
C ALA A 31 -48.29 14.80 -47.06
N ASP A 32 -48.64 13.53 -47.16
CA ASP A 32 -49.57 12.93 -46.22
C ASP A 32 -48.96 12.97 -44.82
N TYR A 33 -49.84 12.97 -43.83
CA TYR A 33 -49.48 13.15 -42.42
C TYR A 33 -48.43 12.13 -41.96
N GLU A 34 -48.51 10.87 -42.41
CA GLU A 34 -47.55 9.83 -42.09
C GLU A 34 -46.16 10.10 -42.69
N THR A 35 -46.10 10.54 -43.95
CA THR A 35 -44.84 10.92 -44.59
C THR A 35 -44.16 12.08 -43.85
N LEU A 36 -44.91 13.10 -43.44
CA LEU A 36 -44.37 14.23 -42.67
C LEU A 36 -43.83 13.80 -41.30
N GLN A 37 -44.52 12.87 -40.64
CA GLN A 37 -44.06 12.30 -39.37
C GLN A 37 -42.72 11.57 -39.51
N GLN A 38 -42.59 10.74 -40.55
CA GLN A 38 -41.36 9.97 -40.81
C GLN A 38 -40.20 10.88 -41.19
N GLU A 39 -40.42 11.88 -42.05
CA GLU A 39 -39.41 12.87 -42.42
C GLU A 39 -38.93 13.66 -41.20
N TRP A 40 -39.85 14.13 -40.34
CA TRP A 40 -39.48 14.84 -39.12
C TRP A 40 -38.73 13.94 -38.14
N LEU A 41 -39.18 12.70 -37.93
CA LEU A 41 -38.53 11.74 -37.04
C LEU A 41 -37.11 11.42 -37.52
N ALA A 42 -36.91 11.31 -38.84
CA ALA A 42 -35.60 11.07 -39.45
C ALA A 42 -34.59 12.20 -39.18
N THR A 43 -35.06 13.44 -38.94
CA THR A 43 -34.19 14.56 -38.54
C THR A 43 -33.94 14.64 -37.03
N GLN A 44 -34.62 13.82 -36.22
CA GLN A 44 -34.43 13.82 -34.76
C GLN A 44 -33.37 12.82 -34.31
N PRO A 45 -32.79 12.98 -33.10
CA PRO A 45 -32.01 11.92 -32.48
C PRO A 45 -32.85 10.66 -32.30
N LYS A 46 -32.29 9.50 -32.65
CA LYS A 46 -32.93 8.20 -32.43
C LYS A 46 -33.30 8.01 -30.97
N MET A 47 -34.44 7.34 -30.73
CA MET A 47 -34.86 6.96 -29.38
C MET A 47 -33.76 6.15 -28.70
N LYS A 48 -33.40 6.53 -27.46
CA LYS A 48 -32.47 5.75 -26.64
C LYS A 48 -33.25 4.77 -25.77
N ARG A 49 -32.76 3.54 -25.65
CA ARG A 49 -33.31 2.53 -24.77
C ARG A 49 -32.23 2.12 -23.77
N TYR A 50 -32.60 2.11 -22.49
CA TYR A 50 -31.76 1.67 -21.37
C TYR A 50 -32.45 0.46 -20.73
N ASP A 51 -31.77 -0.69 -20.69
CA ASP A 51 -32.27 -1.91 -20.06
C ASP A 51 -31.53 -2.12 -18.73
N ILE A 52 -32.20 -1.76 -17.64
CA ILE A 52 -31.60 -1.53 -16.32
C ILE A 52 -31.97 -2.67 -15.35
N PRO A 53 -31.05 -3.61 -15.07
CA PRO A 53 -31.21 -4.55 -13.96
C PRO A 53 -31.24 -3.85 -12.60
N VAL A 54 -32.17 -4.27 -11.74
CA VAL A 54 -32.28 -3.83 -10.34
C VAL A 54 -32.51 -5.03 -9.41
N LEU A 55 -31.94 -4.97 -8.20
CA LEU A 55 -32.19 -5.95 -7.13
C LEU A 55 -33.57 -5.73 -6.49
N SER A 56 -34.03 -4.49 -6.45
CA SER A 56 -35.31 -4.13 -5.86
C SER A 56 -35.92 -2.93 -6.59
N LYS A 57 -37.24 -2.91 -6.67
CA LYS A 57 -38.01 -1.84 -7.31
C LYS A 57 -37.89 -0.50 -6.57
N GLU A 58 -37.52 -0.54 -5.30
CA GLU A 58 -37.29 0.63 -4.45
C GLU A 58 -36.09 1.46 -4.93
N SER A 59 -35.15 0.87 -5.68
CA SER A 59 -34.02 1.59 -6.28
C SER A 59 -34.40 2.41 -7.52
N ILE A 60 -35.53 2.11 -8.18
CA ILE A 60 -35.92 2.70 -9.48
C ILE A 60 -36.01 4.24 -9.43
N PRO A 61 -36.65 4.87 -8.41
CA PRO A 61 -36.70 6.33 -8.33
C PRO A 61 -35.32 6.99 -8.24
N GLU A 62 -34.38 6.42 -7.48
CA GLU A 62 -33.03 6.98 -7.36
C GLU A 62 -32.23 6.81 -8.67
N ILE A 63 -32.43 5.70 -9.41
CA ILE A 63 -31.86 5.54 -10.75
C ILE A 63 -32.44 6.58 -11.70
N LEU A 64 -33.76 6.79 -11.73
CA LEU A 64 -34.37 7.77 -12.63
C LEU A 64 -33.97 9.22 -12.28
N LYS A 65 -33.75 9.51 -10.99
CA LYS A 65 -33.24 10.80 -10.52
C LYS A 65 -31.86 11.12 -11.10
N TYR A 66 -31.02 10.12 -11.35
CA TYR A 66 -29.75 10.28 -12.08
C TYR A 66 -29.94 10.85 -13.49
N PHE A 67 -31.03 10.45 -14.16
CA PHE A 67 -31.42 10.97 -15.46
C PHE A 67 -32.27 12.26 -15.37
N ASN A 68 -32.26 12.95 -14.22
CA ASN A 68 -33.08 14.12 -13.91
C ASN A 68 -34.59 13.86 -13.98
N ILE A 69 -35.02 12.62 -13.76
CA ILE A 69 -36.43 12.21 -13.74
C ILE A 69 -36.86 11.96 -12.30
N LYS A 70 -37.76 12.79 -11.78
CA LYS A 70 -38.34 12.60 -10.44
C LYS A 70 -39.57 11.71 -10.56
N THR A 71 -39.58 10.55 -9.91
CA THR A 71 -40.74 9.64 -9.82
C THR A 71 -40.88 9.09 -8.40
N SER A 72 -41.91 8.29 -8.14
CA SER A 72 -42.06 7.49 -6.91
C SER A 72 -42.23 6.00 -7.24
N THR A 73 -42.23 5.16 -6.20
CA THR A 73 -42.53 3.72 -6.32
C THR A 73 -44.03 3.42 -6.45
N TYR A 74 -44.87 4.46 -6.48
CA TYR A 74 -46.32 4.32 -6.65
C TYR A 74 -46.62 3.59 -7.96
N GLY A 75 -47.47 2.56 -7.89
CA GLY A 75 -47.86 1.73 -9.04
C GLY A 75 -46.94 0.54 -9.35
N LEU A 76 -45.82 0.35 -8.63
CA LEU A 76 -44.89 -0.79 -8.84
C LEU A 76 -45.27 -2.05 -8.03
N VAL A 77 -46.56 -2.34 -7.84
CA VAL A 77 -47.01 -3.25 -6.75
C VAL A 77 -47.50 -4.63 -7.17
N LYS A 78 -47.93 -4.85 -8.42
CA LYS A 78 -48.51 -6.16 -8.82
C LYS A 78 -48.11 -6.64 -10.21
N LYS A 79 -48.24 -5.80 -11.22
CA LYS A 79 -47.83 -6.12 -12.60
C LYS A 79 -46.78 -5.14 -13.09
N PRO A 80 -46.03 -5.51 -14.13
CA PRO A 80 -45.17 -4.59 -14.84
C PRO A 80 -45.94 -3.42 -15.42
N THR A 81 -45.53 -2.20 -15.10
CA THR A 81 -46.28 -0.98 -15.41
C THR A 81 -45.48 0.03 -16.21
N TYR A 82 -46.15 1.04 -16.77
CA TYR A 82 -45.54 2.18 -17.45
C TYR A 82 -46.17 3.52 -17.07
N ASN A 83 -45.46 4.61 -17.37
CA ASN A 83 -45.90 5.98 -17.09
C ASN A 83 -46.78 6.55 -18.22
N PRO A 84 -47.81 7.36 -17.91
CA PRO A 84 -48.54 8.10 -18.94
C PRO A 84 -47.67 9.15 -19.64
N TYR A 85 -48.04 9.52 -20.87
CA TYR A 85 -47.32 10.54 -21.66
C TYR A 85 -47.08 11.83 -20.88
N ALA A 86 -45.81 12.24 -20.81
CA ALA A 86 -45.34 13.44 -20.10
C ALA A 86 -45.73 13.48 -18.61
N LYS A 87 -45.93 12.33 -17.97
CA LYS A 87 -46.16 12.19 -16.53
C LYS A 87 -45.05 11.41 -15.86
N ASN A 88 -44.81 11.77 -14.61
CA ASN A 88 -43.69 11.34 -13.78
C ASN A 88 -44.09 10.32 -12.71
N PHE A 89 -45.14 9.54 -12.98
CA PHE A 89 -45.60 8.46 -12.12
C PHE A 89 -45.96 7.25 -12.99
N ILE A 90 -45.84 6.06 -12.42
CA ILE A 90 -46.02 4.79 -13.14
C ILE A 90 -47.36 4.20 -12.66
N ILE A 91 -48.26 3.82 -13.56
CA ILE A 91 -49.59 3.34 -13.14
C ILE A 91 -50.23 2.32 -14.10
N TRP A 92 -49.93 2.38 -15.40
CA TRP A 92 -50.63 1.58 -16.40
C TRP A 92 -50.00 0.22 -16.56
N GLU A 93 -50.79 -0.86 -16.57
CA GLU A 93 -50.29 -2.24 -16.66
C GLU A 93 -49.96 -2.65 -18.10
N LEU A 94 -48.80 -3.31 -18.30
CA LEU A 94 -48.38 -3.84 -19.59
C LEU A 94 -49.07 -5.16 -19.91
N LYS A 95 -49.48 -5.33 -21.18
CA LYS A 95 -49.96 -6.61 -21.70
C LYS A 95 -48.81 -7.59 -21.85
N ASN A 96 -49.01 -8.84 -21.39
CA ASN A 96 -48.08 -9.97 -21.57
C ASN A 96 -46.60 -9.58 -21.35
N PRO A 97 -46.25 -9.01 -20.19
CA PRO A 97 -44.92 -8.47 -19.99
C PRO A 97 -43.88 -9.61 -20.00
N PRO A 98 -42.69 -9.37 -20.59
CA PRO A 98 -41.61 -10.35 -20.56
C PRO A 98 -41.22 -10.74 -19.13
N ALA A 99 -40.71 -11.97 -18.97
CA ALA A 99 -40.27 -12.47 -17.68
C ALA A 99 -39.19 -11.57 -17.06
N GLY A 100 -39.36 -11.25 -15.78
CA GLY A 100 -38.47 -10.36 -15.05
C GLY A 100 -38.67 -8.87 -15.31
N LEU A 101 -39.58 -8.43 -16.19
CA LEU A 101 -39.86 -7.01 -16.34
C LEU A 101 -40.48 -6.47 -15.05
N ILE A 102 -40.03 -5.30 -14.58
CA ILE A 102 -40.60 -4.60 -13.43
C ILE A 102 -41.44 -3.41 -13.89
N CYS A 103 -40.89 -2.54 -14.74
CA CYS A 103 -41.62 -1.42 -15.32
C CYS A 103 -40.87 -0.84 -16.51
N ALA A 104 -41.55 0.00 -17.28
CA ALA A 104 -40.95 0.86 -18.30
C ALA A 104 -41.30 2.33 -18.04
N PHE A 105 -40.31 3.21 -18.04
CA PHE A 105 -40.51 4.64 -17.98
C PHE A 105 -40.11 5.27 -19.31
N PHE A 106 -41.04 5.96 -19.96
CA PHE A 106 -40.85 6.66 -21.22
C PHE A 106 -40.76 8.16 -20.96
N LYS A 107 -39.61 8.75 -21.31
CA LYS A 107 -39.43 10.20 -21.38
C LYS A 107 -40.06 10.69 -22.67
N ALA A 108 -41.04 11.59 -22.54
CA ALA A 108 -41.81 12.08 -23.67
C ALA A 108 -40.96 12.96 -24.60
N ARG A 109 -41.06 12.70 -25.91
CA ARG A 109 -40.52 13.56 -26.96
C ARG A 109 -41.56 14.59 -27.38
N GLN A 110 -41.21 15.87 -27.24
CA GLN A 110 -42.02 16.94 -27.83
C GLN A 110 -41.98 16.84 -29.35
N ASN A 111 -43.17 16.74 -29.96
CA ASN A 111 -43.32 16.59 -31.40
C ASN A 111 -44.41 17.55 -31.93
N PRO A 112 -44.28 18.07 -33.17
CA PRO A 112 -45.21 19.05 -33.72
C PRO A 112 -46.59 18.46 -34.05
N PHE A 113 -46.68 17.13 -34.10
CA PHE A 113 -47.88 16.38 -34.46
C PHE A 113 -48.81 16.13 -33.26
N LYS A 114 -48.37 16.47 -32.03
CA LYS A 114 -49.08 16.18 -30.77
C LYS A 114 -49.34 14.68 -30.56
N GLU A 115 -48.56 13.83 -31.21
CA GLU A 115 -48.64 12.38 -31.04
C GLU A 115 -48.20 12.00 -29.64
N GLN A 116 -48.90 11.02 -29.07
CA GLN A 116 -48.63 10.45 -27.75
C GLN A 116 -48.65 8.94 -27.89
N TYR A 117 -47.78 8.26 -27.13
CA TYR A 117 -47.94 6.82 -26.99
C TYR A 117 -49.23 6.53 -26.18
N PRO A 118 -49.92 5.42 -26.49
CA PRO A 118 -51.23 5.17 -25.93
C PRO A 118 -51.13 4.76 -24.45
N ARG A 119 -52.26 4.92 -23.73
CA ARG A 119 -52.42 4.51 -22.34
C ARG A 119 -53.68 3.67 -22.18
N ASP A 120 -53.54 2.46 -21.67
CA ASP A 120 -54.63 1.54 -21.34
C ASP A 120 -54.02 0.34 -20.58
N ASP A 121 -54.76 -0.20 -19.62
CA ASP A 121 -54.31 -1.36 -18.83
C ASP A 121 -54.41 -2.65 -19.65
N ASP A 122 -53.39 -3.52 -19.54
CA ASP A 122 -53.34 -4.86 -20.15
C ASP A 122 -53.55 -4.88 -21.69
N LYS A 123 -53.41 -3.75 -22.37
CA LYS A 123 -53.67 -3.64 -23.82
C LYS A 123 -52.42 -3.61 -24.69
N TYR A 124 -51.39 -2.89 -24.25
CA TYR A 124 -50.18 -2.66 -25.02
C TYR A 124 -49.01 -3.46 -24.42
N THR A 125 -48.29 -4.17 -25.28
CA THR A 125 -47.02 -4.79 -24.89
C THR A 125 -45.91 -3.73 -24.83
N LEU A 126 -44.77 -4.08 -24.22
CA LEU A 126 -43.59 -3.21 -24.26
C LEU A 126 -43.18 -2.89 -25.70
N ASP A 127 -43.18 -3.88 -26.59
CA ASP A 127 -42.81 -3.71 -28.00
C ASP A 127 -43.82 -2.87 -28.78
N ASP A 128 -45.11 -2.88 -28.40
CA ASP A 128 -46.10 -2.00 -29.01
C ASP A 128 -45.84 -0.53 -28.65
N LEU A 129 -45.49 -0.25 -27.39
CA LEU A 129 -45.20 1.11 -26.93
C LEU A 129 -43.88 1.63 -27.51
N LEU A 130 -42.86 0.78 -27.62
CA LEU A 130 -41.55 1.17 -28.17
C LEU A 130 -41.60 1.57 -29.65
N LYS A 131 -42.64 1.18 -30.41
CA LYS A 131 -42.85 1.64 -31.80
C LYS A 131 -43.20 3.13 -31.88
N TYR A 132 -43.63 3.77 -30.79
CA TYR A 132 -43.99 5.19 -30.76
C TYR A 132 -42.75 6.11 -30.60
N GLU A 133 -41.70 5.88 -31.40
CA GLU A 133 -40.46 6.68 -31.36
C GLU A 133 -40.70 8.18 -31.59
N ILE A 134 -41.77 8.52 -32.31
CA ILE A 134 -42.23 9.91 -32.51
C ILE A 134 -42.60 10.62 -31.20
N ALA A 135 -43.06 9.87 -30.20
CA ALA A 135 -43.53 10.38 -28.91
C ALA A 135 -42.57 10.02 -27.75
N ILE A 136 -41.55 9.18 -27.98
CA ILE A 136 -40.61 8.72 -26.96
C ILE A 136 -39.19 9.19 -27.31
N GLU A 137 -38.57 9.91 -26.38
CA GLU A 137 -37.19 10.36 -26.49
C GLU A 137 -36.24 9.29 -25.93
N GLU A 138 -36.54 8.82 -24.72
CA GLU A 138 -35.77 7.83 -23.99
C GLU A 138 -36.71 6.83 -23.32
N ALA A 139 -36.37 5.55 -23.39
CA ALA A 139 -37.08 4.46 -22.73
C ALA A 139 -36.16 3.81 -21.68
N PHE A 140 -36.59 3.82 -20.41
CA PHE A 140 -35.91 3.17 -19.30
C PHE A 140 -36.70 1.93 -18.91
N VAL A 141 -36.16 0.76 -19.17
CA VAL A 141 -36.81 -0.53 -18.96
C VAL A 141 -36.13 -1.22 -17.79
N PHE A 142 -36.86 -1.43 -16.69
CA PHE A 142 -36.30 -1.94 -15.45
C PHE A 142 -36.59 -3.43 -15.30
N TRP A 143 -35.54 -4.20 -15.00
CA TRP A 143 -35.56 -5.65 -14.96
C TRP A 143 -35.20 -6.17 -13.57
N ASP A 144 -35.92 -7.17 -13.10
CA ASP A 144 -35.59 -7.94 -11.90
C ASP A 144 -34.39 -8.84 -12.21
N VAL A 145 -33.23 -8.48 -11.66
CA VAL A 145 -31.97 -9.16 -11.95
C VAL A 145 -31.96 -10.63 -11.53
N ASN A 146 -32.82 -11.01 -10.57
CA ASN A 146 -32.93 -12.39 -10.11
C ASN A 146 -33.81 -13.25 -11.03
N LYS A 147 -34.51 -12.62 -12.00
CA LYS A 147 -35.41 -13.29 -12.95
C LYS A 147 -34.93 -13.22 -14.39
N GLN A 148 -33.85 -12.50 -14.67
CA GLN A 148 -33.22 -12.44 -15.98
C GLN A 148 -31.92 -13.26 -16.01
N PRO A 149 -31.56 -13.85 -17.16
CA PRO A 149 -30.21 -14.33 -17.36
C PRO A 149 -29.23 -13.15 -17.31
N THR A 150 -28.14 -13.30 -16.55
CA THR A 150 -27.08 -12.29 -16.38
C THR A 150 -26.63 -11.76 -17.74
N GLN A 151 -26.57 -10.44 -17.92
CA GLN A 151 -26.04 -9.83 -19.14
C GLN A 151 -24.66 -10.42 -19.44
N THR A 152 -24.54 -11.10 -20.58
CA THR A 152 -23.40 -11.97 -20.95
C THR A 152 -22.13 -11.24 -21.38
N ASN A 153 -22.09 -9.90 -21.29
CA ASN A 153 -21.07 -9.09 -21.97
C ASN A 153 -20.18 -8.24 -21.06
N VAL A 154 -20.22 -8.43 -19.73
CA VAL A 154 -19.38 -7.66 -18.81
C VAL A 154 -18.11 -8.40 -18.47
N ASN A 155 -16.97 -7.75 -18.70
CA ASN A 155 -15.66 -8.30 -18.44
C ASN A 155 -15.23 -8.01 -16.99
N ILE A 156 -15.08 -9.05 -16.19
CA ILE A 156 -14.61 -8.93 -14.80
C ILE A 156 -13.13 -9.27 -14.77
N THR A 157 -12.29 -8.29 -14.46
CA THR A 157 -10.84 -8.43 -14.31
C THR A 157 -10.47 -8.41 -12.83
N PHE A 158 -9.88 -9.51 -12.37
CA PHE A 158 -9.29 -9.57 -11.03
C PHE A 158 -7.85 -9.06 -11.07
N VAL A 159 -7.53 -8.10 -10.21
CA VAL A 159 -6.23 -7.42 -10.16
C VAL A 159 -5.61 -7.63 -8.79
N ASN A 160 -4.64 -8.52 -8.72
CA ASN A 160 -3.85 -8.73 -7.50
C ASN A 160 -2.50 -8.01 -7.60
N GLN A 161 -2.21 -7.12 -6.64
CA GLN A 161 -0.96 -6.37 -6.62
C GLN A 161 -0.14 -6.69 -5.37
N ASP A 162 1.15 -7.00 -5.58
CA ASP A 162 2.13 -7.01 -4.49
C ASP A 162 2.54 -5.57 -4.18
N ILE A 163 2.34 -5.12 -2.95
CA ILE A 163 2.76 -3.79 -2.49
C ILE A 163 3.45 -3.88 -1.13
N PHE A 164 4.24 -2.87 -0.77
CA PHE A 164 4.70 -2.78 0.61
C PHE A 164 3.61 -2.24 1.53
N ALA A 165 3.61 -2.64 2.79
CA ALA A 165 2.66 -2.15 3.79
C ALA A 165 2.70 -0.62 3.98
N SER A 166 3.86 0.01 3.71
CA SER A 166 4.03 1.46 3.68
C SER A 166 3.40 2.14 2.45
N ASP A 167 3.10 1.38 1.40
CA ASP A 167 2.70 1.94 0.12
C ASP A 167 1.23 2.34 0.14
N ASN A 168 0.93 3.44 -0.54
CA ASN A 168 -0.44 3.92 -0.66
C ASN A 168 -1.21 3.04 -1.67
N LYS A 169 -2.15 2.23 -1.17
CA LYS A 169 -3.01 1.34 -1.95
C LYS A 169 -3.85 2.08 -3.00
N GLU A 170 -4.39 3.27 -2.68
CA GLU A 170 -5.15 4.09 -3.62
C GLU A 170 -4.27 4.57 -4.79
N LYS A 171 -3.04 4.96 -4.50
CA LYS A 171 -2.06 5.33 -5.53
C LYS A 171 -1.75 4.13 -6.44
N ALA A 172 -1.55 2.94 -5.87
CA ALA A 172 -1.28 1.72 -6.64
C ALA A 172 -2.44 1.33 -7.57
N ILE A 173 -3.69 1.51 -7.12
CA ILE A 173 -4.89 1.30 -7.97
C ILE A 173 -4.88 2.29 -9.13
N ASN A 174 -4.70 3.59 -8.85
CA ASN A 174 -4.70 4.62 -9.89
C ASN A 174 -3.57 4.42 -10.91
N GLU A 175 -2.36 4.07 -10.45
CA GLU A 175 -1.24 3.75 -11.34
C GLU A 175 -1.55 2.55 -12.25
N TYR A 176 -2.17 1.50 -11.72
CA TYR A 176 -2.63 0.38 -12.53
C TYR A 176 -3.67 0.81 -13.58
N LEU A 177 -4.69 1.57 -13.17
CA LEU A 177 -5.76 2.02 -14.07
C LEU A 177 -5.19 2.91 -15.19
N ILE A 178 -4.29 3.83 -14.88
CA ILE A 178 -3.65 4.73 -15.86
C ILE A 178 -2.71 3.94 -16.79
N LYS A 179 -1.85 3.07 -16.24
CA LYS A 179 -0.90 2.25 -17.02
C LYS A 179 -1.62 1.38 -18.06
N ASN A 180 -2.80 0.86 -17.70
CA ASN A 180 -3.63 0.05 -18.59
C ASN A 180 -4.60 0.89 -19.45
N LYS A 181 -4.47 2.22 -19.44
CA LYS A 181 -5.30 3.16 -20.22
C LYS A 181 -6.81 3.05 -19.93
N ILE A 182 -7.16 2.65 -18.71
CA ILE A 182 -8.54 2.53 -18.24
C ILE A 182 -9.08 3.92 -17.85
N ILE A 183 -8.25 4.72 -17.18
CA ILE A 183 -8.53 6.12 -16.86
C ILE A 183 -7.41 7.02 -17.39
N GLN A 184 -7.72 8.28 -17.67
CA GLN A 184 -6.74 9.27 -18.13
C GLN A 184 -6.08 10.02 -16.99
N GLU A 185 -6.82 10.24 -15.90
CA GLU A 185 -6.39 10.99 -14.73
C GLU A 185 -6.79 10.23 -13.46
N PRO A 186 -6.04 10.39 -12.35
CA PRO A 186 -6.37 9.75 -11.08
C PRO A 186 -7.81 10.04 -10.63
N LYS A 187 -8.47 9.02 -10.10
CA LYS A 187 -9.80 9.09 -9.47
C LYS A 187 -9.65 8.91 -7.96
N LEU A 188 -10.59 9.49 -7.21
CA LEU A 188 -10.71 9.22 -5.77
C LEU A 188 -11.14 7.76 -5.60
N ILE A 189 -10.32 6.96 -4.92
CA ILE A 189 -10.60 5.56 -4.62
C ILE A 189 -10.45 5.35 -3.12
N LYS A 190 -11.57 5.16 -2.41
CA LYS A 190 -11.51 4.70 -1.01
C LYS A 190 -11.44 3.17 -0.95
N LEU A 191 -10.58 2.66 -0.07
CA LEU A 191 -10.55 1.24 0.24
C LEU A 191 -11.83 0.81 0.97
N GLY A 192 -12.15 -0.47 0.86
CA GLY A 192 -13.40 -1.02 1.39
C GLY A 192 -14.64 -0.47 0.68
N CYS A 193 -14.48 0.17 -0.49
CA CYS A 193 -15.57 0.79 -1.23
C CYS A 193 -15.56 0.42 -2.73
N TYR A 194 -16.71 0.64 -3.37
CA TYR A 194 -16.84 0.69 -4.82
C TYR A 194 -17.17 2.12 -5.28
N ASN A 195 -16.74 2.49 -6.49
CA ASN A 195 -17.13 3.78 -7.06
C ASN A 195 -18.58 3.73 -7.56
N ILE A 196 -19.35 4.76 -7.21
CA ILE A 196 -20.62 5.06 -7.87
C ILE A 196 -20.33 5.97 -9.07
N THR A 197 -21.31 5.97 -9.97
CA THR A 197 -21.37 6.53 -11.32
C THR A 197 -20.62 7.86 -11.57
N PRO A 198 -20.21 8.11 -12.83
CA PRO A 198 -19.33 9.23 -13.20
C PRO A 198 -19.79 10.64 -12.81
N THR A 199 -21.09 10.89 -12.58
CA THR A 199 -21.60 12.24 -12.31
C THR A 199 -21.74 12.58 -10.84
N THR A 200 -21.86 11.58 -9.96
CA THR A 200 -22.00 11.85 -8.51
C THR A 200 -20.66 11.77 -7.79
N GLY A 201 -19.70 10.99 -8.31
CA GLY A 201 -18.39 10.79 -7.68
C GLY A 201 -18.48 10.18 -6.28
N LEU A 202 -19.65 9.65 -5.91
CA LEU A 202 -19.91 9.10 -4.60
C LEU A 202 -19.26 7.72 -4.48
N ILE A 203 -18.75 7.42 -3.30
CA ILE A 203 -18.06 6.18 -2.99
C ILE A 203 -18.87 5.47 -1.92
N ALA A 204 -19.24 4.21 -2.14
CA ALA A 204 -20.06 3.44 -1.22
C ALA A 204 -19.32 2.21 -0.69
N PRO A 205 -19.57 1.79 0.57
CA PRO A 205 -18.95 0.61 1.15
C PRO A 205 -19.19 -0.64 0.30
N LEU A 206 -18.19 -1.50 0.20
CA LEU A 206 -18.31 -2.81 -0.45
C LEU A 206 -19.40 -3.64 0.24
N PRO A 207 -20.14 -4.46 -0.53
CA PRO A 207 -21.02 -5.49 0.03
C PRO A 207 -20.27 -6.49 0.90
N ALA A 208 -21.02 -7.30 1.65
CA ALA A 208 -20.44 -8.31 2.53
C ALA A 208 -19.71 -9.41 1.75
N GLY A 209 -18.63 -9.92 2.34
CA GLY A 209 -17.86 -11.06 1.82
C GLY A 209 -16.69 -10.69 0.92
N GLY A 210 -16.17 -11.70 0.22
CA GLY A 210 -15.08 -11.58 -0.75
C GLY A 210 -15.49 -12.22 -2.08
N PHE A 211 -14.72 -11.99 -3.14
CA PHE A 211 -14.97 -12.60 -4.44
C PHE A 211 -14.13 -13.87 -4.58
N ASN A 212 -14.78 -15.02 -4.81
CA ASN A 212 -14.12 -16.33 -4.91
C ASN A 212 -13.21 -16.66 -3.69
N GLY A 213 -13.63 -16.27 -2.49
CA GLY A 213 -12.85 -16.49 -1.25
C GLY A 213 -11.67 -15.54 -1.07
N ILE A 214 -11.50 -14.54 -1.94
CA ILE A 214 -10.46 -13.51 -1.84
C ILE A 214 -11.09 -12.21 -1.35
N GLU A 215 -10.46 -11.61 -0.34
CA GLU A 215 -10.84 -10.29 0.15
C GLU A 215 -10.58 -9.21 -0.91
N ILE A 216 -11.61 -8.42 -1.21
CA ILE A 216 -11.53 -7.32 -2.17
C ILE A 216 -11.31 -6.02 -1.41
N ALA A 217 -10.25 -5.31 -1.78
CA ALA A 217 -9.88 -4.04 -1.17
C ALA A 217 -10.60 -2.85 -1.80
N ALA A 218 -10.92 -2.90 -3.10
CA ALA A 218 -11.72 -1.89 -3.80
C ALA A 218 -12.27 -2.46 -5.11
N ILE A 219 -13.38 -1.90 -5.59
CA ILE A 219 -13.94 -2.22 -6.91
C ILE A 219 -14.02 -0.95 -7.76
N TYR A 220 -13.53 -1.05 -9.00
CA TYR A 220 -13.64 0.01 -9.99
C TYR A 220 -14.52 -0.43 -11.17
N PHE A 221 -15.55 0.36 -11.46
CA PHE A 221 -16.42 0.23 -12.63
C PHE A 221 -16.07 1.33 -13.65
N ASP A 222 -15.92 0.98 -14.92
CA ASP A 222 -15.54 1.92 -15.98
C ASP A 222 -16.68 2.88 -16.40
N ASP A 223 -17.94 2.45 -16.29
CA ASP A 223 -19.15 3.26 -16.48
C ASP A 223 -20.39 2.56 -15.87
N GLY A 224 -21.57 3.17 -15.95
CA GLY A 224 -22.85 2.53 -15.62
C GLY A 224 -23.39 2.83 -14.22
N ILE A 225 -24.61 2.34 -13.92
CA ILE A 225 -25.36 2.63 -12.67
C ILE A 225 -25.50 1.40 -11.76
N ARG A 226 -24.83 1.42 -10.61
CA ARG A 226 -24.89 0.35 -9.59
C ARG A 226 -25.50 0.90 -8.31
N LEU A 227 -26.80 0.70 -8.10
CA LEU A 227 -27.45 1.10 -6.85
C LEU A 227 -27.88 -0.15 -6.08
N LEU A 228 -27.22 -0.37 -4.93
CA LEU A 228 -27.71 -1.30 -3.94
C LEU A 228 -28.85 -0.63 -3.15
N PRO A 229 -29.99 -1.29 -2.92
CA PRO A 229 -31.07 -0.72 -2.12
C PRO A 229 -30.57 -0.44 -0.71
N GLU A 230 -30.64 0.82 -0.30
CA GLU A 230 -30.18 1.24 1.02
C GLU A 230 -31.29 1.06 2.05
N ASN A 231 -30.96 0.43 3.19
CA ASN A 231 -31.86 0.41 4.33
C ASN A 231 -31.71 1.69 5.16
N GLN A 232 -32.76 2.05 5.90
CA GLN A 232 -32.81 3.30 6.67
C GLN A 232 -31.69 3.40 7.72
N LYS A 233 -31.28 2.25 8.30
CA LYS A 233 -30.20 2.21 9.30
C LYS A 233 -28.85 2.54 8.68
N THR A 234 -28.52 1.96 7.53
CA THR A 234 -27.28 2.23 6.78
C THR A 234 -27.20 3.70 6.37
N SER A 235 -28.31 4.28 5.92
CA SER A 235 -28.37 5.72 5.59
C SER A 235 -28.05 6.60 6.80
N PHE A 236 -28.64 6.31 7.97
CA PHE A 236 -28.36 7.03 9.21
C PHE A 236 -26.88 6.91 9.64
N LEU A 237 -26.31 5.71 9.56
CA LEU A 237 -24.90 5.47 9.89
C LEU A 237 -23.95 6.25 8.97
N LYS A 238 -24.22 6.29 7.65
CA LYS A 238 -23.43 7.08 6.69
C LYS A 238 -23.46 8.57 7.00
N SER A 239 -24.62 9.14 7.31
CA SER A 239 -24.69 10.54 7.74
C SER A 239 -23.88 10.80 9.01
N GLY A 240 -23.83 9.82 9.92
CA GLY A 240 -22.97 9.87 11.11
C GLY A 240 -21.48 9.87 10.80
N ILE A 241 -21.04 9.17 9.75
CA ILE A 241 -19.66 9.19 9.25
C ILE A 241 -19.35 10.53 8.60
N GLU A 242 -20.19 11.00 7.68
CA GLU A 242 -20.02 12.28 6.96
C GLU A 242 -19.85 13.46 7.93
N TRP A 243 -20.66 13.49 8.98
CA TRP A 243 -20.57 14.52 10.02
C TRP A 243 -19.22 14.50 10.76
N ARG A 244 -18.70 13.31 11.09
CA ARG A 244 -17.39 13.16 11.74
C ARG A 244 -16.24 13.51 10.82
N GLU A 245 -16.31 13.10 9.54
CA GLU A 245 -15.34 13.49 8.52
C GLU A 245 -15.29 15.03 8.37
N GLU A 246 -16.45 15.70 8.41
CA GLU A 246 -16.52 17.16 8.38
C GLU A 246 -15.90 17.80 9.64
N MET A 247 -16.11 17.22 10.82
CA MET A 247 -15.46 17.67 12.06
C MET A 247 -13.93 17.56 11.99
N ILE A 248 -13.41 16.41 11.54
CA ILE A 248 -11.96 16.23 11.34
C ILE A 248 -11.42 17.30 10.39
N LYS A 249 -12.10 17.56 9.28
CA LYS A 249 -11.69 18.58 8.32
C LYS A 249 -11.63 19.97 8.96
N ARG A 250 -12.62 20.33 9.78
CA ARG A 250 -12.62 21.61 10.52
C ARG A 250 -11.42 21.70 11.47
N TYR A 251 -11.17 20.65 12.24
CA TYR A 251 -10.02 20.55 13.15
C TYR A 251 -8.67 20.66 12.45
N GLN A 252 -8.56 20.17 11.22
CA GLN A 252 -7.35 20.30 10.40
C GLN A 252 -7.15 21.71 9.82
N THR A 253 -8.21 22.52 9.72
CA THR A 253 -8.18 23.90 9.20
C THR A 253 -8.13 24.99 10.26
N GLU A 254 -8.32 24.69 11.55
CA GLU A 254 -8.30 25.67 12.64
C GLU A 254 -6.88 25.97 13.20
N ASN A 255 -6.74 27.17 13.77
CA ASN A 255 -5.52 27.96 14.02
C ASN A 255 -4.51 27.35 15.02
N GLU A 256 -3.24 27.80 14.98
CA GLU A 256 -2.03 27.27 15.66
C GLU A 256 -2.07 27.12 17.20
N ILE A 257 -3.17 27.44 17.88
CA ILE A 257 -3.23 27.62 19.35
C ILE A 257 -3.55 26.32 20.13
N ILE A 258 -3.99 25.23 19.48
CA ILE A 258 -4.36 23.97 20.16
C ILE A 258 -3.59 22.75 19.60
N LYS A 259 -2.27 22.88 19.38
CA LYS A 259 -1.42 21.83 18.79
C LYS A 259 -1.35 20.52 19.59
N GLU A 260 -1.72 20.50 20.87
CA GLU A 260 -1.48 19.36 21.77
C GLU A 260 -2.73 18.45 21.99
N LEU A 261 -3.95 18.96 21.82
CA LEU A 261 -5.22 18.21 22.03
C LEU A 261 -5.88 17.75 20.73
N LEU A 262 -5.66 18.46 19.63
CA LEU A 262 -6.22 18.16 18.30
C LEU A 262 -5.87 16.74 17.78
N PRO A 263 -4.62 16.25 17.89
CA PRO A 263 -4.28 14.92 17.38
C PRO A 263 -5.08 13.79 18.03
N LYS A 264 -5.27 13.84 19.35
CA LYS A 264 -6.04 12.82 20.10
C LYS A 264 -7.53 12.84 19.75
N GLN A 265 -8.10 14.03 19.53
CA GLN A 265 -9.50 14.16 19.11
C GLN A 265 -9.72 13.65 17.68
N ILE A 266 -8.77 13.94 16.77
CA ILE A 266 -8.79 13.40 15.41
C ILE A 266 -8.67 11.87 15.44
N GLU A 267 -7.74 11.32 16.22
CA GLU A 267 -7.56 9.87 16.38
C GLU A 267 -8.83 9.19 16.93
N SER A 268 -9.47 9.77 17.95
CA SER A 268 -10.74 9.29 18.48
C SER A 268 -11.87 9.29 17.44
N LEU A 269 -12.01 10.39 16.68
CA LEU A 269 -13.01 10.47 15.61
C LEU A 269 -12.72 9.47 14.47
N GLN A 270 -11.45 9.21 14.17
CA GLN A 270 -11.06 8.21 13.18
C GLN A 270 -11.44 6.79 13.61
N GLU A 271 -11.26 6.44 14.90
CA GLU A 271 -11.70 5.15 15.41
C GLU A 271 -13.24 5.03 15.46
N GLU A 272 -13.96 6.08 15.85
CA GLU A 272 -15.44 6.07 15.77
C GLU A 272 -15.94 5.87 14.33
N ILE A 273 -15.32 6.51 13.35
CA ILE A 273 -15.65 6.31 11.92
C ILE A 273 -15.44 4.84 11.53
N LYS A 274 -14.36 4.22 11.98
CA LYS A 274 -14.03 2.83 11.69
C LYS A 274 -15.05 1.86 12.29
N GLU A 275 -15.50 2.12 13.52
CA GLU A 275 -16.58 1.36 14.16
C GLU A 275 -17.90 1.48 13.39
N LEU A 276 -18.27 2.69 12.95
CA LEU A 276 -19.48 2.91 12.14
C LEU A 276 -19.41 2.19 10.80
N TYR A 277 -18.26 2.17 10.14
CA TYR A 277 -18.05 1.38 8.93
C TYR A 277 -18.23 -0.12 9.19
N GLN A 278 -17.68 -0.63 10.30
CA GLN A 278 -17.88 -2.02 10.68
C GLN A 278 -19.34 -2.35 10.95
N GLU A 279 -20.09 -1.44 11.58
CA GLU A 279 -21.53 -1.61 11.78
C GLU A 279 -22.29 -1.63 10.45
N ILE A 280 -21.95 -0.75 9.50
CA ILE A 280 -22.54 -0.79 8.15
C ILE A 280 -22.31 -2.15 7.49
N ILE A 281 -21.07 -2.64 7.50
CA ILE A 281 -20.70 -3.95 6.92
C ILE A 281 -21.53 -5.06 7.55
N ASN A 282 -21.68 -5.06 8.87
CA ASN A 282 -22.44 -6.09 9.59
C ASN A 282 -23.95 -6.07 9.27
N HIS A 283 -24.50 -4.92 8.82
CA HIS A 283 -25.90 -4.78 8.44
C HIS A 283 -26.15 -4.91 6.94
N GLN A 284 -25.12 -5.12 6.13
CA GLN A 284 -25.29 -5.39 4.72
C GLN A 284 -25.84 -6.79 4.50
N THR A 285 -26.91 -6.86 3.71
CA THR A 285 -27.55 -8.12 3.32
C THR A 285 -27.15 -8.58 1.92
N TYR A 286 -26.35 -7.78 1.21
CA TYR A 286 -25.94 -8.03 -0.17
C TYR A 286 -24.51 -8.52 -0.22
N THR A 287 -24.21 -9.38 -1.19
CA THR A 287 -22.84 -9.86 -1.44
C THR A 287 -22.17 -9.10 -2.58
N ILE A 288 -20.86 -9.30 -2.75
CA ILE A 288 -20.13 -8.72 -3.88
C ILE A 288 -20.76 -9.20 -5.20
N GLU A 289 -21.17 -10.46 -5.29
CA GLU A 289 -21.83 -11.02 -6.47
C GLU A 289 -23.14 -10.28 -6.81
N ASP A 290 -23.92 -9.87 -5.83
CA ASP A 290 -25.14 -9.08 -6.07
C ASP A 290 -24.83 -7.73 -6.71
N LEU A 291 -23.75 -7.08 -6.27
CA LEU A 291 -23.28 -5.84 -6.89
C LEU A 291 -22.76 -6.07 -8.32
N LEU A 292 -22.06 -7.18 -8.58
CA LEU A 292 -21.55 -7.51 -9.92
C LEU A 292 -22.66 -7.80 -10.92
N LYS A 293 -23.80 -8.34 -10.47
CA LYS A 293 -24.99 -8.54 -11.32
C LYS A 293 -25.57 -7.21 -11.83
N LEU A 294 -25.35 -6.10 -11.12
CA LEU A 294 -25.97 -4.80 -11.44
C LEU A 294 -25.32 -4.06 -12.61
N SER A 295 -24.57 -4.74 -13.48
CA SER A 295 -23.64 -4.20 -14.48
C SER A 295 -24.18 -3.34 -15.65
N ASP A 296 -25.38 -2.73 -15.51
CA ASP A 296 -25.99 -1.84 -16.50
C ASP A 296 -25.09 -0.70 -16.99
N GLY A 297 -24.64 -0.76 -18.24
CA GLY A 297 -23.76 0.23 -18.85
C GLY A 297 -22.26 0.10 -18.52
N THR A 298 -21.85 -0.78 -17.59
CA THR A 298 -20.42 -1.11 -17.38
C THR A 298 -20.00 -2.05 -18.48
N LYS A 299 -18.79 -1.85 -19.01
CA LYS A 299 -18.15 -2.85 -19.88
C LYS A 299 -17.11 -3.65 -19.11
N ASN A 300 -16.39 -3.02 -18.18
CA ASN A 300 -15.34 -3.65 -17.40
C ASN A 300 -15.46 -3.37 -15.90
N ILE A 301 -15.35 -4.43 -15.10
CA ILE A 301 -15.27 -4.38 -13.64
C ILE A 301 -13.87 -4.80 -13.22
N TYR A 302 -13.21 -4.02 -12.38
CA TYR A 302 -11.89 -4.32 -11.85
C TYR A 302 -11.98 -4.54 -10.34
N LEU A 303 -11.62 -5.75 -9.91
CA LEU A 303 -11.60 -6.15 -8.50
C LEU A 303 -10.16 -6.11 -7.99
N PHE A 304 -9.86 -5.19 -7.07
CA PHE A 304 -8.50 -5.03 -6.55
C PHE A 304 -8.30 -5.78 -5.25
N SER A 305 -7.26 -6.60 -5.21
CA SER A 305 -6.72 -7.22 -3.98
C SER A 305 -5.24 -6.87 -3.84
N PHE A 306 -4.74 -6.90 -2.60
CA PHE A 306 -3.35 -6.61 -2.31
C PHE A 306 -2.69 -7.71 -1.49
N ASN A 307 -1.49 -8.07 -1.90
CA ASN A 307 -0.58 -8.85 -1.07
C ASN A 307 0.46 -7.89 -0.45
N THR A 308 0.28 -7.58 0.83
CA THR A 308 1.13 -6.60 1.54
C THR A 308 2.36 -7.26 2.13
N LYS A 309 3.54 -6.80 1.72
CA LYS A 309 4.85 -7.23 2.25
C LYS A 309 5.42 -6.14 3.16
N LYS A 310 6.10 -6.51 4.25
CA LYS A 310 6.88 -5.55 5.04
C LYS A 310 8.20 -5.25 4.33
N ARG A 311 8.69 -4.01 4.42
CA ARG A 311 10.05 -3.68 3.96
C ARG A 311 11.06 -4.33 4.88
N ILE A 312 12.22 -4.69 4.34
CA ILE A 312 13.34 -5.21 5.14
C ILE A 312 14.43 -4.14 5.15
N LYS A 313 14.89 -3.75 6.34
CA LYS A 313 16.01 -2.82 6.52
C LYS A 313 17.09 -3.43 7.38
N GLU A 314 18.26 -3.62 6.79
CA GLU A 314 19.47 -3.97 7.52
C GLU A 314 20.26 -2.69 7.83
N ILE A 315 20.62 -2.48 9.10
CA ILE A 315 21.27 -1.28 9.58
C ILE A 315 22.50 -1.69 10.39
N LYS A 316 23.67 -1.30 9.88
CA LYS A 316 24.97 -1.52 10.52
C LYS A 316 25.32 -0.28 11.33
N LEU A 317 25.32 -0.44 12.64
CA LEU A 317 25.63 0.62 13.59
C LEU A 317 27.15 0.73 13.80
N PRO A 318 27.64 1.92 14.20
CA PRO A 318 29.06 2.10 14.48
C PRO A 318 29.52 1.20 15.63
N ASP A 319 30.78 0.80 15.58
CA ASP A 319 31.42 0.05 16.66
C ASP A 319 31.35 0.82 17.98
N ALA A 320 31.06 0.11 19.07
CA ALA A 320 30.95 0.71 20.40
C ALA A 320 31.34 -0.24 21.52
N ILE A 321 31.74 0.36 22.64
CA ILE A 321 32.07 -0.32 23.90
C ILE A 321 30.86 -1.10 24.42
N ASP A 322 29.69 -0.47 24.35
CA ASP A 322 28.40 -1.06 24.68
C ASP A 322 27.49 -1.10 23.42
N PRO A 323 27.54 -2.20 22.65
CA PRO A 323 26.70 -2.36 21.47
C PRO A 323 25.19 -2.29 21.76
N TYR A 324 24.76 -2.67 22.97
CA TYR A 324 23.35 -2.60 23.35
C TYR A 324 22.89 -1.16 23.49
N GLN A 325 23.71 -0.32 24.13
CA GLN A 325 23.39 1.08 24.31
C GLN A 325 23.25 1.79 22.97
N VAL A 326 24.12 1.51 22.00
CA VAL A 326 24.02 2.08 20.64
C VAL A 326 22.74 1.65 19.92
N ILE A 327 22.34 0.38 20.02
CA ILE A 327 21.06 -0.07 19.45
C ILE A 327 19.88 0.66 20.12
N ARG A 328 19.91 0.81 21.45
CA ARG A 328 18.86 1.53 22.21
C ARG A 328 18.78 3.01 21.82
N ASP A 329 19.92 3.67 21.68
CA ASP A 329 20.00 5.07 21.29
C ASP A 329 19.50 5.28 19.86
N TRP A 330 19.92 4.42 18.93
CA TRP A 330 19.42 4.47 17.56
C TRP A 330 17.89 4.31 17.50
N LYS A 331 17.30 3.38 18.27
CA LYS A 331 15.83 3.24 18.35
C LYS A 331 15.15 4.49 18.90
N ARG A 332 15.74 5.15 19.91
CA ARG A 332 15.21 6.40 20.49
C ARG A 332 15.27 7.55 19.49
N GLU A 333 16.42 7.74 18.85
CA GLU A 333 16.63 8.78 17.83
C GLU A 333 15.69 8.64 16.62
N ASN A 334 15.24 7.41 16.32
CA ASN A 334 14.32 7.11 15.22
C ASN A 334 12.85 6.98 15.66
N ASN A 335 12.50 7.29 16.92
CA ASN A 335 11.15 7.12 17.47
C ASN A 335 10.60 5.66 17.37
N LEU A 336 11.48 4.66 17.39
CA LEU A 336 11.15 3.24 17.32
C LEU A 336 11.31 2.51 18.67
N TYR A 337 11.50 3.26 19.76
CA TYR A 337 11.76 2.71 21.09
C TYR A 337 10.56 1.96 21.69
N THR A 338 9.35 2.12 21.15
CA THR A 338 8.13 1.38 21.56
C THR A 338 7.96 0.04 20.84
N PHE A 339 8.81 -0.27 19.85
CA PHE A 339 8.71 -1.47 19.01
C PHE A 339 9.95 -2.36 19.14
N PRO A 340 9.96 -3.40 19.99
CA PRO A 340 9.22 -3.56 21.24
C PRO A 340 9.75 -2.62 22.36
N PRO A 341 8.93 -2.32 23.40
CA PRO A 341 9.20 -1.26 24.39
C PRO A 341 10.22 -1.59 25.49
N LEU A 342 10.60 -2.86 25.64
CA LEU A 342 11.56 -3.32 26.64
C LEU A 342 12.35 -4.45 25.99
N VAL A 343 13.64 -4.22 25.75
CA VAL A 343 14.56 -5.29 25.36
C VAL A 343 15.32 -5.62 26.63
N GLN A 344 14.92 -6.71 27.31
CA GLN A 344 15.83 -7.29 28.31
C GLN A 344 17.10 -7.72 27.55
N GLU A 345 18.27 -7.76 28.20
CA GLU A 345 19.52 -8.12 27.49
C GLU A 345 19.42 -9.50 26.79
N ASP A 346 18.52 -10.35 27.28
CA ASP A 346 18.21 -11.69 26.76
C ASP A 346 17.41 -11.69 25.43
N ASP A 347 16.83 -10.57 25.01
CA ASP A 347 16.09 -10.44 23.73
C ASP A 347 17.00 -10.08 22.54
N TYR A 348 18.28 -9.84 22.81
CA TYR A 348 19.27 -9.63 21.76
C TYR A 348 19.92 -10.94 21.34
N GLU A 349 20.13 -11.13 20.04
CA GLU A 349 20.98 -12.22 19.57
C GLU A 349 22.44 -11.78 19.71
N GLU A 350 23.13 -12.37 20.68
CA GLU A 350 24.56 -12.18 20.88
C GLU A 350 25.36 -13.30 20.20
N GLN A 351 26.35 -12.89 19.43
CA GLN A 351 27.36 -13.80 18.87
C GLN A 351 28.75 -13.33 19.28
N SER A 352 29.61 -14.28 19.65
CA SER A 352 31.00 -14.03 19.99
C SER A 352 31.92 -14.65 18.94
N GLU A 353 32.82 -13.85 18.38
CA GLU A 353 33.88 -14.33 17.49
C GLU A 353 35.24 -14.17 18.17
N ASN A 354 36.10 -15.18 18.11
CA ASN A 354 37.46 -15.07 18.63
C ASN A 354 38.40 -14.50 17.57
N ARG A 355 39.20 -13.50 17.96
CA ARG A 355 40.29 -12.91 17.17
C ARG A 355 41.64 -13.22 17.82
N ASP A 356 42.72 -13.20 17.05
CA ASP A 356 44.09 -13.47 17.53
C ASP A 356 45.04 -12.32 17.18
N ALA A 357 45.63 -11.67 18.20
CA ALA A 357 46.64 -10.63 18.04
C ALA A 357 48.09 -11.17 18.09
N TYR A 358 48.28 -12.49 17.89
CA TYR A 358 49.51 -13.25 18.09
C TYR A 358 50.86 -12.52 17.94
N ILE A 359 51.82 -13.02 18.72
CA ILE A 359 53.24 -12.67 18.62
C ILE A 359 53.96 -13.83 17.93
N GLU A 360 54.75 -13.52 16.91
CA GLU A 360 55.53 -14.50 16.16
C GLU A 360 57.02 -14.15 16.22
N ILE A 361 57.82 -15.15 16.60
CA ILE A 361 59.27 -15.08 16.66
C ILE A 361 59.81 -16.10 15.68
N THR A 362 60.67 -15.67 14.77
CA THR A 362 61.24 -16.53 13.72
C THR A 362 62.70 -16.92 13.98
N SER A 363 63.37 -16.26 14.92
CA SER A 363 64.78 -16.48 15.25
C SER A 363 65.08 -16.11 16.71
N PRO A 364 65.97 -16.83 17.41
CA PRO A 364 66.76 -17.98 16.94
C PRO A 364 66.03 -19.33 16.99
N ALA A 365 64.88 -19.40 17.66
CA ALA A 365 63.95 -20.52 17.57
C ALA A 365 62.56 -19.99 17.22
N TYR A 366 61.84 -20.71 16.36
CA TYR A 366 60.46 -20.37 16.02
C TYR A 366 59.56 -20.51 17.24
N LYS A 367 58.78 -19.47 17.54
CA LYS A 367 57.76 -19.49 18.60
C LYS A 367 56.60 -18.56 18.28
N LYS A 368 55.37 -19.10 18.40
CA LYS A 368 54.12 -18.34 18.26
C LYS A 368 53.38 -18.31 19.59
N ILE A 369 53.03 -17.12 20.05
CA ILE A 369 52.24 -16.89 21.27
C ILE A 369 50.92 -16.26 20.83
N SER A 370 49.83 -17.02 20.90
CA SER A 370 48.49 -16.53 20.54
C SER A 370 47.90 -15.69 21.67
N ILE A 371 47.33 -14.55 21.30
CA ILE A 371 46.59 -13.66 22.19
C ILE A 371 45.15 -13.67 21.67
N LEU A 372 44.40 -14.68 22.09
CA LEU A 372 43.00 -14.83 21.71
C LEU A 372 42.12 -13.87 22.52
N PHE A 373 41.22 -13.15 21.88
CA PHE A 373 40.25 -12.28 22.53
C PHE A 373 38.89 -12.36 21.83
N PRO A 374 37.77 -12.31 22.59
CA PRO A 374 36.44 -12.33 22.00
C PRO A 374 36.05 -10.92 21.53
N ILE A 375 35.40 -10.86 20.38
CA ILE A 375 34.60 -9.70 19.95
C ILE A 375 33.13 -10.06 20.04
N LYS A 376 32.33 -9.10 20.49
CA LYS A 376 30.90 -9.22 20.69
C LYS A 376 30.17 -8.60 19.51
N ILE A 377 29.25 -9.35 18.94
CA ILE A 377 28.35 -8.92 17.87
C ILE A 377 26.94 -9.02 18.45
N VAL A 378 26.27 -7.89 18.58
CA VAL A 378 24.89 -7.80 19.06
C VAL A 378 23.99 -7.52 17.87
N LYS A 379 22.98 -8.38 17.69
CA LYS A 379 21.95 -8.22 16.69
C LYS A 379 20.60 -8.03 17.36
N HIS A 380 19.79 -7.15 16.78
CA HIS A 380 18.42 -6.96 17.22
C HIS A 380 17.49 -6.92 16.01
N THR A 381 16.49 -7.79 16.03
CA THR A 381 15.45 -7.84 15.01
C THR A 381 14.13 -7.41 15.63
N PHE A 382 13.42 -6.50 14.98
CA PHE A 382 12.09 -6.10 15.41
C PHE A 382 11.23 -5.65 14.22
N GLU A 383 9.92 -5.63 14.43
CA GLU A 383 8.96 -5.27 13.39
C GLU A 383 8.11 -4.07 13.79
N THR A 384 7.88 -3.19 12.82
CA THR A 384 6.82 -2.19 12.84
C THR A 384 5.64 -2.68 11.98
N THR A 385 4.61 -1.83 11.86
CA THR A 385 3.48 -2.08 10.96
C THR A 385 3.93 -2.28 9.51
N ASP A 386 4.97 -1.58 9.08
CA ASP A 386 5.39 -1.47 7.68
C ASP A 386 6.78 -2.05 7.36
N CYS A 387 7.61 -2.33 8.37
CA CYS A 387 9.02 -2.69 8.18
C CYS A 387 9.52 -3.72 9.21
N CYS A 388 10.40 -4.61 8.77
CA CYS A 388 11.24 -5.46 9.62
C CYS A 388 12.65 -4.85 9.64
N TYR A 389 13.15 -4.54 10.83
CA TYR A 389 14.47 -3.96 11.06
C TYR A 389 15.43 -5.02 11.58
N TYR A 390 16.64 -5.03 11.03
CA TYR A 390 17.76 -5.87 11.45
C TYR A 390 18.94 -4.96 11.80
N LEU A 391 19.12 -4.67 13.09
CA LEU A 391 20.21 -3.86 13.61
C LEU A 391 21.38 -4.75 13.98
N VAL A 392 22.60 -4.35 13.60
CA VAL A 392 23.84 -5.05 13.95
C VAL A 392 24.86 -4.04 14.48
N CYS A 393 25.41 -4.31 15.67
CA CYS A 393 26.47 -3.52 16.29
C CYS A 393 27.58 -4.44 16.82
N LYS A 394 28.83 -3.98 16.79
CA LYS A 394 30.00 -4.75 17.28
C LYS A 394 30.85 -3.90 18.23
N ASN A 395 31.78 -4.53 18.94
CA ASN A 395 32.78 -3.85 19.78
C ASN A 395 34.24 -4.09 19.32
N ASP A 396 34.43 -4.36 18.02
CA ASP A 396 35.68 -4.85 17.43
C ASP A 396 36.84 -3.86 17.64
N THR A 397 36.62 -2.58 17.35
CA THR A 397 37.65 -1.54 17.39
C THR A 397 38.33 -1.41 18.76
N LEU A 398 37.55 -1.34 19.85
CA LEU A 398 38.08 -1.24 21.22
C LEU A 398 38.88 -2.50 21.58
N GLN A 399 38.34 -3.68 21.29
CA GLN A 399 38.97 -4.95 21.64
C GLN A 399 40.29 -5.15 20.90
N ILE A 400 40.35 -4.76 19.62
CA ILE A 400 41.59 -4.77 18.83
C ILE A 400 42.62 -3.80 19.44
N GLU A 401 42.22 -2.61 19.87
CA GLU A 401 43.13 -1.63 20.46
C GLU A 401 43.71 -2.11 21.80
N LEU A 402 42.86 -2.64 22.68
CA LEU A 402 43.31 -3.26 23.95
C LEU A 402 44.25 -4.44 23.69
N ALA A 403 43.93 -5.30 22.72
CA ALA A 403 44.77 -6.43 22.35
C ALA A 403 46.14 -5.97 21.82
N LYS A 404 46.20 -4.90 21.02
CA LYS A 404 47.45 -4.29 20.55
C LYS A 404 48.28 -3.73 21.70
N GLN A 405 47.67 -2.96 22.60
CA GLN A 405 48.36 -2.42 23.77
C GLN A 405 48.94 -3.52 24.66
N TYR A 406 48.15 -4.57 24.92
CA TYR A 406 48.60 -5.74 25.68
C TYR A 406 49.76 -6.46 24.97
N ARG A 407 49.62 -6.71 23.66
CA ARG A 407 50.67 -7.32 22.82
C ARG A 407 51.97 -6.53 22.88
N ASP A 408 51.91 -5.21 22.74
CA ASP A 408 53.10 -4.36 22.75
C ASP A 408 53.81 -4.36 24.11
N ALA A 409 53.04 -4.31 25.20
CA ALA A 409 53.56 -4.46 26.56
C ALA A 409 54.22 -5.83 26.77
N TYR A 410 53.61 -6.88 26.23
CA TYR A 410 54.13 -8.25 26.31
C TYR A 410 55.42 -8.41 25.50
N VAL A 411 55.49 -7.86 24.28
CA VAL A 411 56.72 -7.82 23.47
C VAL A 411 57.83 -7.08 24.20
N LEU A 412 57.52 -5.98 24.90
CA LEU A 412 58.51 -5.25 25.71
C LEU A 412 59.04 -6.12 26.86
N TRP A 413 58.17 -6.88 27.53
CA TRP A 413 58.57 -7.87 28.52
C TRP A 413 59.49 -8.94 27.91
N MET A 414 59.12 -9.53 26.77
CA MET A 414 59.95 -10.55 26.09
C MET A 414 61.34 -10.02 25.72
N LYS A 415 61.44 -8.75 25.30
CA LYS A 415 62.72 -8.11 24.98
C LYS A 415 63.63 -8.00 26.20
N ARG A 416 63.06 -7.78 27.39
CA ARG A 416 63.80 -7.60 28.66
C ARG A 416 64.20 -8.90 29.35
N CYS A 417 63.55 -10.02 29.02
CA CYS A 417 63.86 -11.32 29.62
C CYS A 417 65.35 -11.64 29.57
N TYR A 418 65.86 -12.10 30.70
CA TYR A 418 67.25 -12.55 30.84
C TYR A 418 67.56 -13.75 29.95
N ILE A 419 66.64 -14.71 29.89
CA ILE A 419 66.73 -15.90 29.05
C ILE A 419 65.67 -15.82 27.95
N LYS A 420 66.08 -16.12 26.72
CA LYS A 420 65.24 -16.15 25.52
C LYS A 420 65.36 -17.52 24.85
N PRO A 421 64.28 -18.00 24.22
CA PRO A 421 64.26 -19.34 23.64
C PRO A 421 65.22 -19.46 22.46
N GLY A 422 65.89 -20.62 22.35
CA GLY A 422 66.81 -20.91 21.25
C GLY A 422 68.15 -20.19 21.29
N ILE A 423 68.40 -19.30 22.27
CA ILE A 423 69.73 -18.72 22.51
C ILE A 423 70.52 -19.67 23.41
N SER A 424 71.78 -19.92 23.03
CA SER A 424 72.74 -20.63 23.86
C SER A 424 73.41 -19.66 24.84
N TYR A 425 73.43 -19.99 26.12
CA TYR A 425 74.06 -19.21 27.18
C TYR A 425 75.14 -20.03 27.89
N SER A 426 76.27 -19.38 28.20
CA SER A 426 77.21 -19.93 29.17
C SER A 426 76.65 -19.86 30.58
N ASP A 427 77.09 -20.78 31.43
CA ASP A 427 76.84 -20.76 32.87
C ASP A 427 77.18 -19.40 33.50
N GLN A 428 78.28 -18.77 33.08
CA GLN A 428 78.70 -17.45 33.54
C GLN A 428 77.73 -16.34 33.13
N GLU A 429 77.17 -16.37 31.92
CA GLU A 429 76.16 -15.39 31.49
C GLU A 429 74.88 -15.53 32.30
N ILE A 430 74.43 -16.75 32.57
CA ILE A 430 73.25 -17.02 33.41
C ILE A 430 73.48 -16.48 34.83
N ARG A 431 74.67 -16.73 35.41
CA ARG A 431 75.07 -16.19 36.72
C ARG A 431 75.07 -14.67 36.75
N ASN A 432 75.62 -14.02 35.72
CA ASN A 432 75.68 -12.56 35.65
C ASN A 432 74.27 -11.94 35.56
N LYS A 433 73.30 -12.65 34.99
CA LYS A 433 71.91 -12.21 34.87
C LYS A 433 71.11 -12.39 36.16
N PHE A 434 71.23 -13.54 36.83
CA PHE A 434 70.41 -13.88 38.00
C PHE A 434 71.13 -13.77 39.35
N GLY A 435 72.46 -13.66 39.38
CA GLY A 435 73.27 -13.54 40.59
C GLY A 435 73.45 -14.86 41.35
N ARG A 436 74.05 -14.77 42.55
CA ARG A 436 74.36 -15.91 43.44
C ARG A 436 73.33 -16.08 44.56
N SER A 437 72.05 -16.05 44.21
CA SER A 437 70.98 -16.35 45.16
C SER A 437 69.79 -17.00 44.47
N SER A 438 69.30 -18.10 45.07
CA SER A 438 68.08 -18.76 44.63
C SER A 438 66.91 -17.79 44.67
N ARG A 439 66.15 -17.69 43.57
CA ARG A 439 65.02 -16.76 43.45
C ARG A 439 63.94 -17.30 42.54
N ASP A 440 62.77 -16.70 42.67
CA ASP A 440 61.67 -16.98 41.77
C ASP A 440 61.89 -16.26 40.44
N ILE A 441 61.59 -16.96 39.36
CA ILE A 441 61.61 -16.46 37.99
C ILE A 441 60.28 -16.83 37.33
N TYR A 442 59.95 -16.20 36.21
CA TYR A 442 58.66 -16.39 35.55
C TYR A 442 58.85 -16.69 34.08
N ASN A 443 58.08 -17.65 33.57
CA ASN A 443 58.02 -17.93 32.14
C ASN A 443 56.99 -17.05 31.42
N GLU A 444 56.90 -17.18 30.10
CA GLU A 444 55.97 -16.42 29.26
C GLU A 444 54.48 -16.69 29.56
N GLU A 445 54.14 -17.84 30.15
CA GLU A 445 52.78 -18.14 30.62
C GLU A 445 52.47 -17.47 31.97
N GLY A 446 53.45 -16.80 32.58
CA GLY A 446 53.36 -16.26 33.92
C GLY A 446 53.47 -17.32 35.02
N LYS A 447 53.83 -18.56 34.66
CA LYS A 447 54.09 -19.63 35.62
C LYS A 447 55.31 -19.27 36.45
N LYS A 448 55.16 -19.40 37.76
CA LYS A 448 56.26 -19.24 38.72
C LYS A 448 57.20 -20.45 38.62
N CYS A 449 58.44 -20.18 38.25
CA CYS A 449 59.55 -21.11 38.10
C CYS A 449 60.65 -20.78 39.13
N ARG A 450 61.70 -21.61 39.21
CA ARG A 450 62.79 -21.42 40.19
C ARG A 450 64.15 -21.33 39.52
N TYR A 451 64.89 -20.26 39.81
CA TYR A 451 66.34 -20.24 39.67
C TYR A 451 66.92 -20.76 40.99
N ARG A 452 67.58 -21.92 40.95
CA ARG A 452 68.23 -22.53 42.12
C ARG A 452 69.73 -22.36 42.02
N TYR A 453 70.32 -21.91 43.11
CA TYR A 453 71.76 -21.81 43.34
C TYR A 453 72.09 -22.65 44.57
N ASP A 454 72.95 -23.65 44.38
CA ASP A 454 73.40 -24.56 45.42
C ASP A 454 74.91 -24.35 45.65
N ILE A 455 75.30 -24.08 46.89
CA ILE A 455 76.71 -23.84 47.26
C ILE A 455 77.41 -25.17 47.46
N ASN A 456 78.56 -25.36 46.82
CA ASN A 456 79.34 -26.60 46.92
C ASN A 456 80.80 -26.30 47.30
N THR A 457 81.52 -27.32 47.74
CA THR A 457 82.92 -27.20 48.20
C THR A 457 83.90 -26.85 47.09
N PHE A 458 83.61 -27.21 45.83
CA PHE A 458 84.52 -27.03 44.70
C PHE A 458 83.94 -26.15 43.59
N ILE A 459 82.71 -26.43 43.17
CA ILE A 459 82.03 -25.72 42.09
C ILE A 459 80.55 -25.66 42.48
N ASP A 460 80.03 -24.45 42.72
CA ASP A 460 78.61 -24.24 42.97
C ASP A 460 77.76 -24.74 41.79
N ASP A 461 76.49 -25.04 42.01
CA ASP A 461 75.58 -25.50 40.97
C ASP A 461 74.44 -24.49 40.73
N TRP A 462 74.00 -24.41 39.48
CA TRP A 462 72.90 -23.52 39.08
C TRP A 462 71.86 -24.28 38.26
N TYR A 463 70.59 -23.98 38.50
CA TYR A 463 69.48 -24.55 37.77
C TYR A 463 68.50 -23.45 37.36
N VAL A 464 68.06 -23.48 36.10
CA VAL A 464 66.97 -22.64 35.60
C VAL A 464 65.78 -23.56 35.36
N ASP A 465 64.73 -23.39 36.17
CA ASP A 465 63.52 -24.21 36.11
C ASP A 465 63.77 -25.73 36.17
N GLY A 466 64.72 -26.11 37.04
CA GLY A 466 65.14 -27.51 37.23
C GLY A 466 66.18 -28.02 36.22
N ILE A 467 66.52 -27.24 35.19
CA ILE A 467 67.55 -27.60 34.21
C ILE A 467 68.92 -27.18 34.74
N PHE A 468 69.82 -28.15 34.94
CA PHE A 468 71.19 -27.91 35.38
C PHE A 468 71.96 -27.10 34.32
N CYS A 469 72.62 -26.03 34.76
CA CYS A 469 73.36 -25.11 33.90
C CYS A 469 74.86 -25.41 33.99
N PHE A 470 75.45 -25.96 32.94
CA PHE A 470 76.87 -26.35 32.91
C PHE A 470 77.56 -25.95 31.61
N GLY A 471 78.79 -25.44 31.72
CA GLY A 471 79.62 -25.10 30.58
C GLY A 471 79.07 -23.96 29.73
N SER A 472 79.43 -23.96 28.44
CA SER A 472 79.18 -22.83 27.54
C SER A 472 77.86 -22.88 26.76
N ASN A 473 77.11 -23.99 26.81
CA ASN A 473 75.98 -24.23 25.90
C ASN A 473 74.70 -24.66 26.62
N ASN A 474 74.00 -23.72 27.25
CA ASN A 474 72.71 -23.94 27.88
C ASN A 474 71.61 -23.27 27.06
N THR A 475 70.70 -24.05 26.47
CA THR A 475 69.59 -23.54 25.65
C THR A 475 68.26 -23.85 26.30
N PHE A 476 67.31 -22.91 26.21
CA PHE A 476 66.00 -23.00 26.82
C PHE A 476 64.90 -22.88 25.77
N TYR A 477 63.71 -23.42 26.08
CA TYR A 477 62.53 -23.33 25.23
C TYR A 477 61.59 -22.17 25.61
N ASN A 478 61.78 -21.61 26.80
CA ASN A 478 60.92 -20.58 27.40
C ASN A 478 61.69 -19.28 27.58
N PHE A 479 60.94 -18.18 27.69
CA PHE A 479 61.47 -16.92 28.23
C PHE A 479 61.59 -17.06 29.75
N TYR A 480 62.63 -16.48 30.35
CA TYR A 480 62.69 -16.36 31.81
C TYR A 480 63.14 -14.97 32.23
N ASP A 481 62.38 -14.39 33.15
CA ASP A 481 62.68 -13.10 33.79
C ASP A 481 62.40 -13.17 35.30
N THR A 482 62.93 -12.22 36.06
CA THR A 482 62.63 -12.08 37.50
C THR A 482 61.28 -11.42 37.76
N THR A 483 60.60 -10.91 36.73
CA THR A 483 59.27 -10.31 36.80
C THR A 483 58.28 -11.08 35.93
N PRO A 484 57.02 -11.25 36.35
CA PRO A 484 56.02 -11.90 35.51
C PRO A 484 55.70 -11.06 34.25
N PRO A 485 55.18 -11.68 33.18
CA PRO A 485 54.63 -10.97 32.03
C PRO A 485 53.46 -10.07 32.47
N PRO A 486 53.13 -9.04 31.67
CA PRO A 486 51.96 -8.21 31.94
C PRO A 486 50.70 -9.07 32.05
N LYS A 487 49.83 -8.73 33.01
CA LYS A 487 48.53 -9.40 33.16
C LYS A 487 47.63 -9.05 31.99
N LYS A 488 46.95 -10.05 31.43
CA LYS A 488 45.94 -9.84 30.40
C LYS A 488 44.78 -9.00 30.97
N PRO A 489 44.36 -7.91 30.30
CA PRO A 489 43.16 -7.16 30.64
C PRO A 489 41.93 -8.06 30.78
N GLN A 490 41.05 -7.76 31.74
CA GLN A 490 39.86 -8.58 31.99
C GLN A 490 38.90 -8.56 30.78
N GLU A 491 38.86 -7.44 30.07
CA GLU A 491 38.05 -7.16 28.89
C GLU A 491 38.42 -8.05 27.70
N LEU A 492 39.65 -8.58 27.66
CA LEU A 492 40.15 -9.48 26.62
C LEU A 492 39.98 -10.97 26.99
N ASN A 493 39.47 -11.28 28.18
CA ASN A 493 39.29 -12.66 28.60
C ASN A 493 38.15 -13.31 27.83
N ILE A 494 38.36 -14.56 27.42
CA ILE A 494 37.33 -15.40 26.86
C ILE A 494 36.55 -15.92 28.07
N ASN A 495 35.30 -15.48 28.22
CA ASN A 495 34.40 -15.99 29.24
C ASN A 495 33.85 -17.36 28.86
#